data_AF-A0A497EBZ0-F1
#
_entry.id   AF-A0A497EBZ0-F1
#
_cell.length_a   1.000
_cell.length_b   1.000
_cell.length_c   1.000
_cell.angle_alpha   90.00
_cell.angle_beta   90.00
_cell.angle_gamma   90.00
#
_symmetry.space_group_name_H-M   'P 1'
#
loop_
_entity.id
_entity.type
_entity.pdbx_description
1 polymer ?
#
loop_
_entity_poly.entity_id
_entity_poly.type
_entity_poly.pdbx_seq_one_letter_code
_entity_poly.pdbx_strand_id
1 'polypeptide(L)'
;MNRTTIMLPEELKRQAQEQAMAAGISFGELVRRSLTATVSTPPPERREDPLFADSGIFLGEAPSDISQEHDQYLYEEAQADG
;
A
#
# COMPACT_ATOMS: atom_id res chain seq x y z
N MET A 1 -31.03 -6.79 -1.17
CA MET A 1 -30.76 -5.60 -0.34
C MET A 1 -31.22 -5.94 1.08
N ASN A 2 -30.34 -5.87 2.08
CA ASN A 2 -30.70 -6.10 3.49
C ASN A 2 -30.77 -4.75 4.21
N ARG A 3 -31.74 -4.57 5.10
CA ARG A 3 -31.86 -3.34 5.90
C ARG A 3 -30.84 -3.39 7.04
N THR A 4 -29.87 -2.49 6.98
CA THR A 4 -28.85 -2.33 8.04
C THR A 4 -28.99 -0.95 8.65
N THR A 5 -29.09 -0.87 9.97
CA THR A 5 -29.10 0.39 10.71
C THR A 5 -27.75 0.55 11.41
N ILE A 6 -27.08 1.67 11.15
CA ILE A 6 -25.81 2.03 11.77
C ILE A 6 -25.94 3.40 12.44
N MET A 7 -25.21 3.60 13.53
CA MET A 7 -25.07 4.90 14.16
C MET A 7 -23.87 5.61 13.55
N LEU A 8 -24.05 6.87 13.14
CA LEU A 8 -22.99 7.72 12.63
C LEU A 8 -22.89 8.97 13.51
N PRO A 9 -21.68 9.47 13.79
CA PRO A 9 -21.52 10.81 14.35
C PRO A 9 -22.29 11.82 13.50
N GLU A 10 -22.95 12.77 14.16
CA GLU A 10 -23.81 13.76 13.48
C GLU A 10 -23.03 14.53 12.41
N GLU A 11 -21.82 14.95 12.76
CA GLU A 11 -20.94 15.68 11.85
C GLU A 11 -20.55 14.85 10.61
N LEU A 12 -20.23 13.57 10.81
CA LEU A 12 -19.88 12.68 9.70
C LEU A 12 -21.07 12.49 8.76
N LYS A 13 -22.27 12.33 9.31
CA LYS A 13 -23.50 12.22 8.52
C LYS A 13 -23.74 13.48 7.71
N ARG A 14 -23.57 14.66 8.31
CA ARG A 14 -23.73 15.96 7.64
C ARG A 14 -22.79 16.10 6.45
N GLN A 15 -21.49 15.90 6.67
CA GLN A 15 -20.46 15.98 5.62
C GLN A 15 -20.73 15.00 4.48
N ALA A 16 -21.09 13.76 4.81
CA ALA A 16 -21.37 12.75 3.80
C ALA A 16 -22.66 13.06 3.00
N GLN A 17 -23.67 13.71 3.61
CA GLN A 17 -24.85 14.19 2.89
C GLN A 17 -24.51 15.35 1.94
N GLU A 18 -23.70 16.31 2.38
CA GLU A 18 -23.22 17.41 1.54
C GLU A 18 -22.43 16.88 0.34
N GLN A 19 -21.53 15.92 0.57
CA GLN A 19 -20.77 15.26 -0.50
C GLN A 19 -21.67 14.51 -1.49
N ALA A 20 -22.67 13.76 -0.98
CA ALA A 20 -23.60 13.04 -1.83
C ALA A 20 -24.43 14.01 -2.71
N MET A 21 -24.87 15.12 -2.13
CA MET A 21 -25.59 16.17 -2.84
C MET A 21 -24.73 16.83 -3.92
N ALA A 22 -23.47 17.19 -3.60
CA ALA A 22 -22.52 17.74 -4.56
C ALA A 22 -22.25 16.77 -5.73
N ALA A 23 -22.27 15.46 -5.46
CA ALA A 23 -22.10 14.42 -6.47
C ALA A 23 -23.39 14.03 -7.20
N GLY A 24 -24.54 14.63 -6.87
CA GLY A 24 -25.83 14.31 -7.48
C GLY A 24 -26.34 12.89 -7.20
N ILE A 25 -25.91 12.25 -6.11
CA ILE A 25 -26.30 10.90 -5.72
C ILE A 25 -26.99 10.88 -4.35
N SER A 26 -27.71 9.80 -4.06
CA SER A 26 -28.29 9.61 -2.73
C SER A 26 -27.21 9.32 -1.68
N PHE A 27 -27.45 9.70 -0.42
CA PHE A 27 -26.58 9.33 0.70
C PHE A 27 -26.36 7.81 0.80
N GLY A 28 -27.42 7.01 0.59
CA GLY A 28 -27.29 5.55 0.61
C GLY A 28 -26.41 5.01 -0.52
N GLU A 29 -26.38 5.68 -1.69
CA GLU A 29 -25.49 5.33 -2.78
C GLU A 29 -24.03 5.66 -2.46
N LEU A 30 -23.79 6.83 -1.87
CA LEU A 30 -22.46 7.20 -1.37
C LEU A 30 -21.95 6.17 -0.36
N VAL A 31 -22.75 5.80 0.65
CA VAL A 31 -22.40 4.79 1.65
C VAL A 31 -22.05 3.44 1.00
N ARG A 32 -22.85 2.98 0.03
CA ARG A 32 -22.56 1.72 -0.68
C ARG A 32 -21.25 1.81 -1.47
N ARG A 33 -21.01 2.90 -2.20
CA ARG A 33 -19.77 3.08 -2.98
C ARG A 33 -18.54 3.11 -2.07
N SER A 34 -18.61 3.83 -0.96
CA SER A 34 -17.52 3.86 0.03
C SER A 34 -17.24 2.48 0.60
N LEU A 35 -18.28 1.74 1.01
CA LEU A 35 -18.11 0.37 1.51
C LEU A 35 -17.55 -0.58 0.44
N THR A 36 -18.06 -0.51 -0.79
CA THR A 36 -17.52 -1.30 -1.91
C THR A 36 -16.05 -0.97 -2.15
N ALA A 37 -15.66 0.30 -2.15
CA ALA A 37 -14.27 0.70 -2.31
C ALA A 37 -13.40 0.14 -1.19
N THR A 38 -13.83 0.24 0.07
CA THR A 38 -13.08 -0.27 1.22
C THR A 38 -12.95 -1.80 1.24
N VAL A 39 -13.98 -2.54 0.82
CA VAL A 39 -13.97 -4.01 0.84
C VAL A 39 -13.31 -4.60 -0.40
N SER A 40 -13.45 -3.95 -1.57
CA SER A 40 -12.90 -4.44 -2.84
C SER A 40 -11.45 -4.05 -3.06
N THR A 41 -10.97 -3.02 -2.35
CA THR A 41 -9.55 -2.72 -2.28
C THR A 41 -8.96 -3.74 -1.31
N PRO A 42 -8.18 -4.74 -1.77
CA PRO A 42 -7.42 -5.54 -0.83
C PRO A 42 -6.61 -4.58 0.05
N PRO A 43 -6.50 -4.81 1.37
CA PRO A 43 -5.52 -4.07 2.16
C PRO A 43 -4.22 -4.11 1.37
N PRO A 44 -3.51 -2.98 1.20
CA PRO A 44 -2.35 -2.93 0.30
C PRO A 44 -1.50 -4.15 0.62
N GLU A 45 -1.48 -5.12 -0.30
CA GLU A 45 -0.60 -6.25 -0.11
C GLU A 45 0.78 -5.60 0.00
N ARG A 46 1.58 -5.98 1.00
CA ARG A 46 3.01 -5.55 1.05
C ARG A 46 3.67 -5.73 -0.33
N ARG A 47 3.15 -6.64 -1.15
CA ARG A 47 3.45 -6.90 -2.55
C ARG A 47 3.39 -5.71 -3.53
N GLU A 48 2.73 -4.60 -3.23
CA GLU A 48 2.78 -3.38 -4.07
C GLU A 48 3.73 -2.32 -3.53
N ASP A 49 4.28 -2.50 -2.33
CA ASP A 49 5.36 -1.68 -1.83
C ASP A 49 6.66 -2.11 -2.54
N PRO A 50 7.33 -1.24 -3.31
CA PRO A 50 8.59 -1.58 -3.97
C PRO A 50 9.64 -2.14 -3.01
N LEU A 51 9.59 -1.79 -1.71
CA LEU A 51 10.48 -2.32 -0.68
C LEU A 51 10.22 -3.81 -0.37
N PHE A 52 8.98 -4.28 -0.46
CA PHE A 52 8.60 -5.67 -0.14
C PHE A 52 8.25 -6.50 -1.39
N ALA A 53 8.09 -5.85 -2.53
CA ALA A 53 7.93 -6.45 -3.85
C ALA A 53 9.27 -6.75 -4.55
N ASP A 54 10.39 -6.40 -3.91
CA ASP A 54 11.72 -6.58 -4.49
C ASP A 54 12.02 -8.07 -4.71
N SER A 55 12.08 -8.45 -5.99
CA SER A 55 12.47 -9.80 -6.44
C SER A 55 13.90 -9.85 -6.97
N GLY A 56 14.69 -8.78 -6.79
CA GLY A 56 16.07 -8.67 -7.21
C GLY A 56 17.01 -9.52 -6.36
N ILE A 57 16.95 -10.83 -6.52
CA ILE A 57 17.86 -11.77 -5.85
C ILE A 57 19.04 -12.06 -6.77
N PHE A 58 20.27 -11.76 -6.33
CA PHE A 58 21.48 -12.22 -7.00
C PHE A 58 21.68 -13.72 -6.71
N LEU A 59 21.57 -14.56 -7.75
CA LEU A 59 21.66 -16.03 -7.65
C LEU A 59 23.07 -16.58 -7.88
N GLY A 60 24.07 -15.71 -8.03
CA GLY A 60 25.47 -16.12 -8.19
C GLY A 60 26.10 -16.53 -6.86
N GLU A 61 27.27 -17.15 -6.94
CA GLU A 61 28.11 -17.36 -5.76
C GLU A 61 28.57 -16.00 -5.23
N ALA A 62 28.33 -15.77 -3.95
CA ALA A 62 28.67 -14.54 -3.27
C ALA A 62 29.19 -14.90 -1.86
N PRO A 63 30.28 -14.26 -1.38
CA PRO A 63 30.73 -14.46 -0.02
C PRO A 63 29.62 -14.20 1.01
N SER A 64 29.58 -15.01 2.07
CA SER A 64 28.53 -14.92 3.10
C SER A 64 28.68 -13.71 4.03
N ASP A 65 29.80 -13.00 3.96
CA ASP A 65 30.21 -11.91 4.83
C ASP A 65 30.24 -10.53 4.14
N ILE A 66 29.70 -10.41 2.92
CA ILE A 66 29.68 -9.15 2.14
C ILE A 66 29.12 -7.98 2.96
N SER A 67 28.07 -8.20 3.76
CA SER A 67 27.49 -7.12 4.58
C SER A 67 28.41 -6.66 5.71
N GLN A 68 29.25 -7.56 6.23
CA GLN A 68 30.15 -7.28 7.34
C GLN A 68 31.44 -6.63 6.86
N GLU A 69 32.00 -7.12 5.75
CA GLU A 69 33.28 -6.69 5.19
C GLU A 69 33.10 -5.88 3.88
N HIS A 70 31.98 -5.16 3.75
CA HIS A 70 31.60 -4.48 2.52
C HIS A 70 32.66 -3.51 1.99
N ASP A 71 33.35 -2.80 2.89
CA ASP A 71 34.41 -1.86 2.53
C ASP A 71 35.58 -2.59 1.86
N GLN A 72 35.95 -3.78 2.35
CA GLN A 72 37.02 -4.58 1.75
C GLN A 72 36.68 -4.93 0.30
N TYR A 73 35.49 -5.47 0.06
CA TYR A 73 35.05 -5.85 -1.28
C TYR A 73 34.95 -4.65 -2.24
N LEU A 74 34.42 -3.51 -1.77
CA LEU A 74 34.32 -2.31 -2.61
C LEU A 74 35.68 -1.70 -3.00
N TYR A 75 36.69 -1.80 -2.14
CA TYR A 75 37.98 -1.12 -2.34
C TYR A 75 39.11 -2.05 -2.83
N GLU A 76 38.98 -3.36 -2.71
CA GLU A 76 39.91 -4.34 -3.31
C GLU A 76 39.62 -4.59 -4.80
N GLU A 77 38.34 -4.63 -5.20
CA GLU A 77 37.95 -4.82 -6.61
C GLU A 77 38.38 -3.61 -7.48
N ALA A 78 38.38 -2.41 -6.90
CA ALA A 78 38.87 -1.19 -7.53
C ALA A 78 40.40 -1.16 -7.79
N GLN A 79 41.17 -2.11 -7.24
CA GLN A 79 42.62 -2.21 -7.41
C GLN A 79 43.04 -3.32 -8.40
N ALA A 80 42.12 -4.18 -8.85
CA ALA A 80 42.43 -5.30 -9.73
C ALA A 80 42.39 -4.97 -11.23
N ASP A 81 41.81 -3.82 -11.61
CA ASP A 81 41.73 -3.30 -13.00
C ASP A 81 42.83 -2.24 -13.30
N GLY A 82 43.97 -2.31 -12.60
CA GLY A 82 45.13 -1.42 -12.78
C GLY A 82 46.24 -2.00 -13.65
#